data_AF-C0D4I1-F1
#
_entry.id   AF-C0D4I1-F1
#
_cell.length_a   1.000
_cell.length_b   1.000
_cell.length_c   1.000
_cell.angle_alpha   90.00
_cell.angle_beta   90.00
_cell.angle_gamma   90.00
#
_symmetry.space_group_name_H-M   'P 1'
#
loop_
_entity.id
_entity.type
_entity.pdbx_description
1 polymer ?
#
loop_
_entity_poly.entity_id
_entity_poly.type
_entity_poly.pdbx_seq_one_letter_code
_entity_poly.pdbx_strand_id
1 'polypeptide(L)'
;MLGKIKESIDKSLVSVSVKSGTYLETEKLKAKVGNVQEEIHNLKQELGEAIFAQWKNGGVNPQTIESACAALNRKEAEIAGYQAQIDQITREKARILGEELKPAAAGREGGVTCSCGKVNAPGARFCKACGKKLEAVVETAQETAKDRHCPSCGALMEPGARFCCECGHQT
;
A
#
# COMPACT_ATOMS: atom_id res chain seq x y z
N MET A 1 -34.96 -8.71 31.65
CA MET A 1 -34.20 -9.68 30.83
C MET A 1 -34.60 -9.60 29.36
N LEU A 2 -35.88 -9.79 29.01
CA LEU A 2 -36.37 -9.78 27.62
C LEU A 2 -36.10 -8.48 26.83
N GLY A 3 -36.21 -7.30 27.44
CA GLY A 3 -35.94 -6.02 26.77
C GLY A 3 -34.48 -5.84 26.32
N LYS A 4 -33.51 -6.25 27.16
CA LYS A 4 -32.08 -6.21 26.83
C LYS A 4 -31.71 -7.19 25.69
N ILE A 5 -32.41 -8.33 25.63
CA ILE A 5 -32.24 -9.33 24.57
C ILE A 5 -32.74 -8.76 23.23
N LYS A 6 -33.91 -8.10 23.22
CA LYS A 6 -34.46 -7.46 22.03
C LYS A 6 -33.54 -6.36 21.48
N GLU A 7 -33.09 -5.45 22.34
CA GLU A 7 -32.14 -4.38 21.95
C GLU A 7 -30.82 -4.93 21.39
N SER A 8 -30.30 -6.02 21.94
CA SER A 8 -29.07 -6.66 21.46
C SER A 8 -29.25 -7.29 20.08
N ILE A 9 -30.41 -7.88 19.80
CA ILE A 9 -30.75 -8.48 18.50
C ILE A 9 -30.93 -7.37 17.45
N ASP A 10 -31.64 -6.29 17.78
CA ASP A 10 -31.86 -5.16 16.89
C ASP A 10 -30.54 -4.48 16.48
N LYS A 11 -29.63 -4.27 17.44
CA LYS A 11 -28.28 -3.75 17.16
C LYS A 11 -27.46 -4.68 16.26
N SER A 12 -27.57 -5.98 16.47
CA SER A 12 -26.85 -6.98 15.67
C SER A 12 -27.34 -6.99 14.22
N LEU A 13 -28.66 -6.95 14.01
CA LEU A 13 -29.30 -6.86 12.70
C LEU A 13 -28.90 -5.60 11.92
N VAL A 14 -28.96 -4.42 12.57
CA VAL A 14 -28.53 -3.15 11.98
C VAL A 14 -27.05 -3.21 11.60
N SER A 15 -26.21 -3.78 12.46
CA SER A 15 -24.77 -3.89 12.19
C SER A 15 -24.45 -4.74 10.96
N VAL A 16 -25.15 -5.86 10.77
CA VAL A 16 -24.94 -6.76 9.63
C VAL A 16 -25.42 -6.11 8.33
N SER A 17 -26.58 -5.45 8.36
CA SER A 17 -27.13 -4.74 7.20
C SER A 17 -26.20 -3.62 6.73
N VAL A 18 -25.75 -2.76 7.65
CA VAL A 18 -24.84 -1.65 7.34
C VAL A 18 -23.49 -2.17 6.85
N LYS A 19 -22.92 -3.21 7.48
CA LYS A 19 -21.64 -3.80 7.05
C LYS A 19 -21.72 -4.39 5.64
N SER A 20 -22.79 -5.13 5.32
CA SER A 20 -22.98 -5.74 4.00
C SER A 20 -23.21 -4.71 2.90
N GLY A 21 -24.04 -3.69 3.14
CA GLY A 21 -24.30 -2.61 2.17
C GLY A 21 -23.05 -1.79 1.88
N THR A 22 -22.37 -1.32 2.92
CA THR A 22 -21.12 -0.54 2.80
C THR A 22 -20.00 -1.33 2.14
N TYR A 23 -19.89 -2.64 2.41
CA TYR A 23 -18.94 -3.50 1.73
C TYR A 23 -19.17 -3.51 0.21
N LEU A 24 -20.41 -3.76 -0.24
CA LEU A 24 -20.71 -3.81 -1.68
C LEU A 24 -20.46 -2.47 -2.38
N GLU A 25 -20.82 -1.35 -1.75
CA GLU A 25 -20.56 -0.02 -2.31
C GLU A 25 -19.07 0.28 -2.42
N THR A 26 -18.29 -0.01 -1.36
CA THR A 26 -16.84 0.21 -1.38
C THR A 26 -16.13 -0.71 -2.37
N GLU A 27 -16.55 -1.97 -2.52
CA GLU A 27 -15.98 -2.87 -3.54
C GLU A 27 -16.28 -2.40 -4.97
N LYS A 28 -17.48 -1.88 -5.25
CA LYS A 28 -17.79 -1.27 -6.57
C LYS A 28 -16.88 -0.07 -6.87
N LEU A 29 -16.65 0.80 -5.88
CA LEU A 29 -15.77 1.95 -6.04
C LEU A 29 -14.30 1.52 -6.21
N LYS A 30 -13.85 0.50 -5.48
CA LYS A 30 -12.50 -0.06 -5.65
C LYS A 30 -12.31 -0.67 -7.03
N ALA A 31 -13.32 -1.37 -7.57
CA ALA A 31 -13.29 -1.87 -8.93
C ALA A 31 -13.13 -0.72 -9.96
N LYS A 32 -13.88 0.38 -9.78
CA LYS A 32 -13.71 1.59 -10.61
C LYS A 32 -12.29 2.17 -10.51
N VAL A 33 -11.73 2.24 -9.29
CA VAL A 33 -10.34 2.67 -9.10
C VAL A 33 -9.37 1.76 -9.86
N GLY A 34 -9.56 0.44 -9.79
CA GLY A 34 -8.74 -0.54 -10.52
C GLY A 34 -8.80 -0.33 -12.04
N ASN A 35 -10.00 -0.12 -12.58
CA ASN A 35 -10.18 0.14 -14.01
C ASN A 35 -9.47 1.43 -14.45
N VAL A 36 -9.63 2.52 -13.70
CA VAL A 36 -8.95 3.80 -14.02
C VAL A 36 -7.42 3.67 -13.87
N GLN A 37 -6.93 2.86 -12.93
CA GLN A 37 -5.50 2.55 -12.82
C GLN A 37 -4.97 1.80 -14.05
N GLU A 38 -5.74 0.86 -14.60
CA GLU A 38 -5.39 0.16 -15.83
C GLU A 38 -5.38 1.11 -17.03
N GLU A 39 -6.36 2.02 -17.13
CA GLU A 39 -6.38 3.06 -18.16
C GLU A 39 -5.15 3.99 -18.06
N ILE A 40 -4.76 4.40 -16.85
CA ILE A 40 -3.53 5.19 -16.61
C ILE A 40 -2.29 4.41 -17.07
N HIS A 41 -2.22 3.12 -16.74
CA HIS A 41 -1.10 2.28 -17.16
C HIS A 41 -1.00 2.23 -18.69
N ASN A 42 -2.12 1.96 -19.37
CA ASN A 42 -2.15 1.87 -20.84
C ASN A 42 -1.80 3.20 -21.50
N LEU A 43 -2.33 4.31 -20.99
CA LEU A 43 -2.01 5.65 -21.50
C LEU A 43 -0.52 5.98 -21.36
N LYS A 44 0.14 5.54 -20.28
CA LYS A 44 1.59 5.70 -20.10
C LYS A 44 2.39 4.87 -21.11
N GLN A 45 1.96 3.64 -21.40
CA GLN A 45 2.60 2.79 -22.42
C GLN A 45 2.45 3.42 -23.81
N GLU A 46 1.23 3.78 -24.20
CA GLU A 46 0.92 4.43 -25.48
C GLU A 46 1.70 5.73 -25.66
N LEU A 47 1.81 6.56 -24.61
CA LEU A 47 2.62 7.77 -24.64
C LEU A 47 4.10 7.45 -24.90
N GLY A 48 4.66 6.44 -24.22
CA GLY A 48 6.05 6.03 -24.42
C GLY A 48 6.31 5.54 -25.84
N GLU A 49 5.43 4.71 -26.38
CA GLU A 49 5.48 4.24 -27.76
C GLU A 49 5.41 5.40 -28.76
N ALA A 50 4.49 6.34 -28.55
CA ALA A 50 4.32 7.52 -29.39
C ALA A 50 5.56 8.42 -29.38
N ILE A 51 6.10 8.73 -28.20
CA ILE A 51 7.33 9.54 -28.06
C ILE A 51 8.50 8.85 -28.76
N PHE A 52 8.67 7.54 -28.54
CA PHE A 52 9.78 6.81 -29.15
C PHE A 52 9.65 6.76 -30.69
N ALA A 53 8.44 6.55 -31.21
CA ALA A 53 8.18 6.56 -32.65
C ALA A 53 8.50 7.93 -33.26
N GLN A 54 8.08 9.02 -32.60
CA GLN A 54 8.40 10.38 -33.04
C GLN A 54 9.92 10.63 -33.02
N TRP A 55 10.59 10.28 -31.91
CA TRP A 55 12.03 10.47 -31.76
C TRP A 55 12.84 9.78 -32.87
N LYS A 56 12.45 8.55 -33.26
CA LYS A 56 13.06 7.84 -34.40
C LYS A 56 12.91 8.60 -35.72
N ASN A 57 11.89 9.44 -35.85
CA ASN A 57 11.63 10.28 -37.02
C ASN A 57 12.24 11.69 -36.88
N GLY A 58 13.16 11.90 -35.93
CA GLY A 58 13.99 13.11 -35.85
C GLY A 58 13.49 14.19 -34.90
N GLY A 59 12.50 13.91 -34.04
CA GLY A 59 12.07 14.86 -33.02
C GLY A 59 10.90 14.36 -32.18
N VAL A 60 10.63 15.03 -31.05
CA VAL A 60 9.46 14.73 -30.22
C VAL A 60 8.56 15.96 -30.21
N ASN A 61 7.27 15.75 -30.46
CA ASN A 61 6.25 16.79 -30.44
C ASN A 61 5.83 17.06 -28.97
N PRO A 62 6.12 18.26 -28.41
CA PRO A 62 5.78 18.58 -27.02
C PRO A 62 4.28 18.53 -26.73
N GLN A 63 3.43 18.86 -27.70
CA GLN A 63 1.97 18.82 -27.55
C GLN A 63 1.46 17.39 -27.32
N THR A 64 2.14 16.36 -27.82
CA THR A 64 1.81 14.95 -27.50
C THR A 64 2.02 14.67 -26.01
N ILE A 65 3.10 15.19 -25.42
CA ILE A 65 3.40 15.03 -24.00
C ILE A 65 2.38 15.79 -23.15
N GLU A 66 2.16 17.07 -23.47
CA GLU A 66 1.24 17.93 -22.71
C GLU A 66 -0.18 17.37 -22.68
N SER A 67 -0.71 16.94 -23.83
CA SER A 67 -2.05 16.37 -23.92
C SER A 67 -2.20 15.06 -23.13
N ALA A 68 -1.20 14.18 -23.21
CA ALA A 68 -1.20 12.93 -22.45
C ALA A 68 -1.07 13.19 -20.94
N CYS A 69 -0.19 14.10 -20.51
CA CYS A 69 -0.08 14.49 -19.10
C CYS A 69 -1.38 15.11 -18.57
N ALA A 70 -2.06 15.95 -19.36
CA ALA A 70 -3.36 16.51 -18.98
C ALA A 70 -4.46 15.43 -18.88
N ALA A 71 -4.41 14.39 -19.71
CA ALA A 71 -5.31 13.24 -19.60
C ALA A 71 -4.99 12.38 -18.35
N LEU A 72 -3.71 12.12 -18.06
CA LEU A 72 -3.25 11.42 -16.86
C LEU A 72 -3.70 12.13 -15.58
N ASN A 73 -3.50 13.46 -15.49
CA ASN A 73 -3.92 14.25 -14.33
C ASN A 73 -5.44 14.16 -14.09
N ARG A 74 -6.24 14.14 -15.17
CA ARG A 74 -7.70 13.96 -15.05
C ARG A 74 -8.07 12.59 -14.49
N LYS A 75 -7.41 11.54 -14.94
CA LYS A 75 -7.61 10.17 -14.43
C LYS A 75 -7.17 10.04 -12.97
N GLU A 76 -6.07 10.67 -12.59
CA GLU A 76 -5.60 10.71 -11.19
C GLU A 76 -6.59 11.46 -10.29
N ALA A 77 -7.17 12.57 -10.76
CA ALA A 77 -8.23 13.28 -10.05
C ALA A 77 -9.51 12.41 -9.91
N GLU A 78 -9.85 11.62 -10.93
CA GLU A 78 -10.97 10.67 -10.87
C GLU A 78 -10.74 9.60 -9.79
N ILE A 79 -9.54 9.01 -9.73
CA ILE A 79 -9.15 8.07 -8.66
C ILE A 79 -9.27 8.72 -7.29
N ALA A 80 -8.77 9.95 -7.13
CA ALA A 80 -8.85 10.69 -5.87
C ALA A 80 -10.32 10.91 -5.45
N GLY A 81 -11.20 11.20 -6.40
CA GLY A 81 -12.64 11.32 -6.17
C GLY A 81 -13.28 10.02 -5.65
N TYR A 82 -12.97 8.87 -6.26
CA TYR A 82 -13.48 7.58 -5.77
C TYR A 82 -12.92 7.21 -4.40
N GLN A 83 -11.64 7.51 -4.13
CA GLN A 83 -11.03 7.30 -2.82
C GLN A 83 -11.71 8.15 -1.74
N ALA A 84 -12.00 9.41 -2.02
CA ALA A 84 -12.73 10.28 -1.10
C ALA A 84 -14.15 9.76 -0.79
N GLN A 85 -14.84 9.19 -1.78
CA GLN A 85 -16.15 8.55 -1.58
C GLN A 85 -16.06 7.30 -0.70
N ILE A 86 -15.07 6.43 -0.93
CA ILE A 86 -14.82 5.25 -0.08
C ILE A 86 -14.57 5.68 1.37
N ASP A 87 -13.76 6.71 1.56
CA ASP A 87 -13.44 7.24 2.87
C ASP A 87 -14.68 7.82 3.56
N GLN A 88 -15.54 8.54 2.83
CA GLN A 88 -16.80 9.05 3.35
C GLN A 88 -17.74 7.93 3.80
N ILE A 89 -17.93 6.89 2.97
CA ILE A 89 -18.76 5.72 3.29
C ILE A 89 -18.21 5.01 4.54
N THR A 90 -16.89 4.86 4.62
CA THR A 90 -16.23 4.22 5.77
C THR A 90 -16.41 5.03 7.05
N ARG A 91 -16.32 6.37 6.96
CA ARG A 91 -16.55 7.24 8.12
C ARG A 91 -18.00 7.19 8.58
N GLU A 92 -18.95 7.25 7.66
CA GLU A 92 -20.37 7.20 7.96
C GLU A 92 -20.78 5.86 8.58
N LYS A 93 -20.25 4.76 8.05
CA LYS A 93 -20.40 3.42 8.64
C LYS A 93 -19.97 3.40 10.10
N ALA A 94 -18.76 3.88 10.41
CA ALA A 94 -18.25 3.86 11.77
C ALA A 94 -19.07 4.77 12.71
N ARG A 95 -19.54 5.93 12.21
CA ARG A 95 -20.46 6.81 12.93
C ARG A 95 -21.76 6.10 13.31
N ILE A 96 -22.36 5.35 12.39
CA ILE A 96 -23.61 4.59 12.63
C ILE A 96 -23.39 3.47 13.64
N LEU A 97 -22.25 2.78 13.58
CA LEU A 97 -21.93 1.66 14.47
C LEU A 97 -21.35 2.08 15.83
N GLY A 98 -21.11 3.38 16.05
CA GLY A 98 -20.44 3.87 17.26
C GLY A 98 -19.00 3.39 17.37
N GLU A 99 -18.36 3.09 16.25
CA GLU A 99 -16.95 2.67 16.19
C GLU A 99 -16.06 3.93 16.15
N GLU A 100 -15.05 4.00 17.03
CA GLU A 100 -14.03 5.04 16.93
C GLU A 100 -13.16 4.78 15.70
N LEU A 101 -13.22 5.70 14.73
CA LEU A 101 -12.26 5.72 13.63
C LEU A 101 -10.91 6.16 14.19
N LYS A 102 -9.96 5.23 14.30
CA LYS A 102 -8.57 5.61 14.48
C LYS A 102 -8.17 6.52 13.31
N PRO A 103 -7.59 7.71 13.57
CA PRO A 103 -7.09 8.56 12.50
C PRO A 103 -6.18 7.74 11.60
N ALA A 104 -6.36 7.88 10.28
CA ALA A 104 -5.38 7.36 9.33
C ALA A 104 -4.03 7.93 9.75
N ALA A 105 -3.08 7.06 10.08
CA ALA A 105 -1.75 7.48 10.47
C ALA A 105 -1.19 8.36 9.34
N ALA A 106 -1.13 9.67 9.59
CA ALA A 106 -0.42 10.61 8.75
C ALA A 106 0.99 10.06 8.55
N GLY A 107 1.44 10.11 7.29
CA GLY A 107 2.64 9.42 6.80
C GLY A 107 3.78 9.45 7.81
N ARG A 108 4.14 8.26 8.30
CA ARG A 108 5.43 8.07 8.93
C ARG A 108 6.45 8.05 7.80
N GLU A 109 7.47 8.88 7.92
CA GLU A 109 8.67 8.84 7.08
C GLU A 109 9.16 7.38 6.98
N GLY A 110 9.55 6.93 5.78
CA GLY A 110 9.92 5.54 5.49
C GLY A 110 8.85 4.68 4.78
N GLY A 111 7.84 5.30 4.17
CA GLY A 111 6.85 4.56 3.36
C GLY A 111 7.44 3.95 2.09
N VAL A 112 6.95 2.76 1.69
CA VAL A 112 7.39 2.08 0.46
C VAL A 112 6.47 2.41 -0.72
N THR A 113 7.04 2.98 -1.77
CA THR A 113 6.30 3.31 -2.99
C THR A 113 6.16 2.06 -3.85
N CYS A 114 4.91 1.69 -4.14
CA CYS A 114 4.61 0.62 -5.08
C CYS A 114 4.90 1.06 -6.52
N SER A 115 5.18 0.10 -7.41
CA SER A 115 5.25 0.34 -8.86
C SER A 115 3.95 0.93 -9.45
N CYS A 116 2.82 0.81 -8.75
CA CYS A 116 1.58 1.49 -9.14
C CYS A 116 1.49 2.95 -8.66
N GLY A 117 2.54 3.51 -8.05
CA GLY A 117 2.61 4.88 -7.55
C GLY A 117 2.03 5.11 -6.15
N LYS A 118 1.39 4.11 -5.52
CA LYS A 118 0.89 4.24 -4.15
C LYS A 118 2.04 4.18 -3.16
N VAL A 119 2.17 5.19 -2.29
CA VAL A 119 3.01 5.11 -1.09
C VAL A 119 2.26 4.28 -0.04
N ASN A 120 2.89 3.20 0.41
CA ASN A 120 2.37 2.30 1.44
C ASN A 120 3.13 2.52 2.75
N ALA A 121 2.52 2.11 3.86
CA ALA A 121 3.14 2.21 5.17
C ALA A 121 4.50 1.47 5.21
N PRO A 122 5.47 1.94 6.03
CA PRO A 122 6.72 1.23 6.25
C PRO A 122 6.47 -0.25 6.60
N GLY A 123 7.21 -1.17 5.98
CA GLY A 123 7.08 -2.61 6.20
C GLY A 123 5.84 -3.28 5.58
N ALA A 124 5.03 -2.58 4.78
CA ALA A 124 3.92 -3.19 4.06
C ALA A 124 4.44 -4.28 3.09
N ARG A 125 3.92 -5.52 3.23
CA ARG A 125 4.31 -6.65 2.37
C ARG A 125 3.59 -6.66 1.02
N PHE A 126 2.42 -6.01 0.94
CA PHE A 126 1.59 -5.92 -0.25
C PHE A 126 1.02 -4.51 -0.37
N CYS A 127 0.90 -4.03 -1.60
CA CYS A 127 0.32 -2.74 -1.90
C CYS A 127 -1.16 -2.74 -1.53
N LYS A 128 -1.57 -1.81 -0.66
CA LYS A 128 -2.97 -1.66 -0.26
C LYS A 128 -3.87 -1.14 -1.39
N ALA A 129 -3.27 -0.62 -2.46
CA ALA A 129 -4.01 -0.18 -3.64
C ALA A 129 -4.14 -1.28 -4.70
N CYS A 130 -3.06 -1.96 -5.09
CA CYS A 130 -3.05 -2.88 -6.24
C CYS A 130 -2.75 -4.34 -5.90
N GLY A 131 -2.55 -4.68 -4.62
CA GLY A 131 -2.29 -6.05 -4.17
C GLY A 131 -0.91 -6.63 -4.52
N LYS A 132 -0.11 -5.96 -5.36
CA LYS A 132 1.24 -6.40 -5.70
C LYS A 132 2.12 -6.49 -4.46
N LYS A 133 2.96 -7.52 -4.41
CA LYS A 133 3.97 -7.69 -3.37
C LYS A 133 4.93 -6.50 -3.42
N LEU A 134 5.20 -5.94 -2.25
CA LEU A 134 6.16 -4.86 -2.09
C LEU A 134 7.45 -5.49 -1.60
N GLU A 135 8.55 -5.16 -2.26
CA GLU A 135 9.89 -5.50 -1.77
C GLU A 135 10.17 -4.56 -0.61
N ALA A 136 10.08 -5.10 0.61
CA ALA A 136 10.44 -4.33 1.79
C ALA A 136 11.92 -3.98 1.67
N VAL A 137 12.24 -2.70 1.52
CA VAL A 137 13.55 -2.17 1.86
C VAL A 137 13.63 -2.33 3.37
N VAL A 138 14.16 -3.48 3.80
CA VAL A 138 14.63 -3.65 5.16
C VAL A 138 15.85 -2.75 5.21
N GLU A 139 15.67 -1.53 5.72
CA GLU A 139 16.80 -0.79 6.28
C GLU A 139 17.36 -1.70 7.35
N THR A 140 18.38 -2.46 6.96
CA THR A 140 19.29 -3.08 7.88
C THR A 140 19.89 -1.90 8.63
N ALA A 141 19.35 -1.64 9.82
CA ALA A 141 20.08 -0.98 10.87
C ALA A 141 21.43 -1.72 10.93
N GLN A 142 22.45 -1.10 10.36
CA GLN A 142 23.84 -1.48 10.57
C GLN A 142 24.12 -1.18 12.04
N GLU A 143 23.72 -2.11 12.91
CA GLU A 143 24.44 -2.29 14.16
C GLU A 143 25.85 -2.71 13.77
N THR A 144 26.81 -1.85 14.09
CA THR A 144 28.23 -2.13 14.01
C THR A 144 28.54 -3.34 14.90
N ALA A 145 28.41 -4.54 14.35
CA ALA A 145 28.88 -5.77 14.95
C ALA A 145 30.41 -5.69 15.00
N LYS A 146 30.97 -5.37 16.17
CA LYS A 146 32.40 -5.55 16.41
C LYS A 146 32.74 -7.01 16.17
N ASP A 147 33.74 -7.27 15.35
CA ASP A 147 34.27 -8.59 15.06
C ASP A 147 34.56 -9.36 16.36
N ARG A 148 33.70 -10.33 16.67
CA ARG A 148 33.82 -11.16 17.88
C ARG A 148 34.63 -12.38 17.50
N HIS A 149 35.76 -12.58 18.18
CA HIS A 149 36.61 -13.75 17.96
C HIS A 149 36.37 -14.79 19.07
N CYS A 150 36.44 -16.07 18.73
CA CYS A 150 36.32 -17.17 19.67
C CYS A 150 37.48 -17.11 20.69
N PRO A 151 37.23 -17.13 22.01
CA PRO A 151 38.28 -17.07 23.02
C PRO A 151 39.14 -18.33 23.08
N SER A 152 38.66 -19.44 22.51
CA SER A 152 39.35 -20.74 22.54
C SER A 152 40.26 -20.96 21.33
N CYS A 153 39.83 -20.60 20.11
CA CYS A 153 40.58 -20.85 18.88
C CYS A 153 40.89 -19.60 18.05
N GLY A 154 40.38 -18.42 18.43
CA GLY A 154 40.60 -17.17 17.70
C GLY A 154 39.81 -17.03 16.40
N ALA A 155 38.97 -17.99 16.02
CA ALA A 155 38.15 -17.88 14.81
C ALA A 155 37.12 -16.75 14.90
N LEU A 156 36.87 -16.07 13.77
CA LEU A 156 35.85 -15.03 13.67
C LEU A 156 34.44 -15.64 13.81
N MET A 157 33.63 -15.09 14.70
CA MET A 157 32.29 -15.59 15.03
C MET A 157 31.22 -14.80 14.28
N GLU A 158 30.22 -15.49 13.73
CA GLU A 158 29.06 -14.82 13.13
C GLU A 158 28.22 -14.07 14.19
N PRO A 159 27.53 -12.98 13.79
CA PRO A 159 26.66 -12.23 14.69
C PRO A 159 25.57 -13.12 15.30
N GLY A 160 25.53 -13.20 16.64
CA GLY A 160 24.54 -13.98 17.38
C GLY A 160 24.86 -15.48 17.57
N ALA A 161 26.04 -15.95 17.14
CA ALA A 161 26.47 -17.33 17.37
C ALA A 161 26.65 -17.64 18.88
N ARG A 162 26.06 -18.73 19.36
CA ARG A 162 26.19 -19.24 20.74
C ARG A 162 27.35 -20.24 20.91
N PHE A 163 27.82 -20.80 19.80
CA PHE A 163 28.92 -21.77 19.74
C PHE A 163 29.82 -21.45 18.55
N CYS A 164 31.11 -21.74 18.66
CA CYS A 164 32.07 -21.57 17.59
C CYS A 164 31.91 -22.68 16.54
N CYS A 165 31.77 -22.29 15.27
CA CYS A 165 31.61 -23.23 14.16
C CYS A 165 32.88 -24.06 13.88
N GLU A 166 34.06 -23.54 14.26
CA GLU A 166 35.34 -24.21 14.03
C GLU A 166 35.71 -25.19 15.15
N CYS A 167 35.45 -24.86 16.42
CA CYS A 167 35.92 -25.66 17.56
C CYS A 167 34.82 -26.11 18.53
N GLY A 168 33.57 -25.71 18.33
CA GLY A 168 32.44 -26.10 19.18
C GLY A 168 32.40 -25.43 20.57
N HIS A 169 33.34 -24.54 20.88
CA HIS A 169 33.37 -23.82 22.16
C HIS A 169 32.15 -22.92 22.30
N GLN A 170 31.49 -22.96 23.47
CA GLN A 170 30.36 -22.09 23.77
C GLN A 170 30.85 -20.67 24.05
N THR A 171 30.32 -19.67 23.33
CA THR A 171 30.79 -18.29 23.37
C THR A 171 29.77 -17.34 23.98
#